data_AF-A0A956DZ28-F1
#
_entry.id   AF-A0A956DZ28-F1
#
_cell.length_a   1.000
_cell.length_b   1.000
_cell.length_c   1.000
_cell.angle_alpha   90.00
_cell.angle_beta   90.00
_cell.angle_gamma   90.00
#
_symmetry.space_group_name_H-M   'P 1'
#
loop_
_entity.id
_entity.type
_entity.pdbx_description
1 polymer ?
#
loop_
_entity_poly.entity_id
_entity_poly.type
_entity_poly.pdbx_seq_one_letter_code
_entity_poly.pdbx_strand_id
1 'polypeptide(L)'
;MSVYEQLGGAAAIDAAVDIFYRKVLGDDRISKFFDGVDIDKQAAKQKAFLTMVTGGPNHYSGRDMRAAHSRLVARGLTDEHFDAVVAHLGGTLKELGVADELIGQVAAVAESVRDDVLGRVRQAV
;
A
#
# COMPACT_ATOMS: atom_id res chain seq x y z
N MET A 1 -2.98 8.58 20.13
CA MET A 1 -2.65 9.29 18.89
C MET A 1 -2.45 8.23 17.81
N SER A 2 -3.21 8.28 16.72
CA SER A 2 -3.08 7.29 15.64
C SER A 2 -1.76 7.45 14.88
N VAL A 3 -1.33 6.44 14.12
CA VAL A 3 -0.14 6.56 13.25
C VAL A 3 -0.33 7.72 12.28
N TYR A 4 -1.55 7.92 11.76
CA TYR A 4 -1.91 9.03 10.88
C TYR A 4 -1.61 10.40 11.49
N GLU A 5 -2.00 10.61 12.75
CA GLU A 5 -1.72 11.86 13.47
C GLU A 5 -0.22 12.05 13.71
N GLN A 6 0.49 10.97 14.05
CA GLN A 6 1.94 10.99 14.27
C GLN A 6 2.73 11.26 12.98
N LEU A 7 2.20 10.84 11.83
CA LEU A 7 2.78 11.12 10.51
C LEU A 7 2.65 12.58 10.08
N GLY A 8 1.74 13.36 10.69
CA GLY A 8 1.41 14.73 10.24
C GLY A 8 0.10 14.83 9.45
N GLY A 9 -0.74 13.80 9.49
CA GLY A 9 -2.08 13.81 8.92
C GLY A 9 -2.11 13.83 7.39
N ALA A 10 -3.14 14.47 6.83
CA ALA A 10 -3.46 14.38 5.41
C ALA A 10 -2.31 14.79 4.48
N ALA A 11 -1.62 15.88 4.81
CA ALA A 11 -0.51 16.39 4.00
C ALA A 11 0.66 15.40 3.93
N ALA A 12 0.94 14.68 5.02
CA ALA A 12 1.98 13.66 5.04
C ALA A 12 1.57 12.42 4.23
N ILE A 13 0.30 12.01 4.30
CA ILE A 13 -0.24 10.92 3.47
C ILE A 13 -0.18 11.29 1.98
N ASP A 14 -0.52 12.53 1.62
CA ASP A 14 -0.43 13.02 0.24
C ASP A 14 1.00 12.90 -0.29
N ALA A 15 1.97 13.44 0.44
CA ALA A 15 3.38 13.36 0.07
C ALA A 15 3.88 11.91 -0.01
N ALA A 16 3.46 11.06 0.94
CA ALA A 16 3.82 9.64 0.95
C ALA A 16 3.30 8.93 -0.29
N VAL A 17 2.06 9.15 -0.71
CA VAL A 17 1.53 8.46 -1.90
C VAL A 17 2.22 8.90 -3.18
N ASP A 18 2.55 10.18 -3.32
CA ASP A 18 3.22 10.70 -4.52
C ASP A 18 4.66 10.15 -4.64
N ILE A 19 5.39 10.04 -3.52
CA ILE A 19 6.72 9.41 -3.49
C ILE A 19 6.59 7.90 -3.76
N PHE A 20 5.64 7.23 -3.12
CA PHE A 20 5.42 5.80 -3.25
C PHE A 20 5.15 5.39 -4.71
N TYR A 21 4.26 6.09 -5.42
CA TYR A 21 3.98 5.74 -6.82
C TYR A 21 5.14 6.03 -7.76
N ARG A 22 5.95 7.07 -7.50
CA ARG A 22 7.19 7.27 -8.28
C ARG A 22 8.14 6.07 -8.15
N LYS A 23 8.27 5.50 -6.95
CA LYS A 23 9.10 4.31 -6.73
C LYS A 23 8.50 3.06 -7.38
N VAL A 24 7.18 2.85 -7.21
CA VAL A 24 6.47 1.71 -7.79
C VAL A 24 6.55 1.70 -9.31
N LEU A 25 6.34 2.85 -9.95
CA LEU A 25 6.38 2.96 -11.41
C LEU A 25 7.80 2.88 -11.96
N GLY A 26 8.81 3.14 -11.13
CA GLY A 26 10.23 2.97 -11.47
C GLY A 26 10.80 1.57 -11.21
N ASP A 27 10.02 0.64 -10.65
CA ASP A 27 10.49 -0.72 -10.34
C ASP A 27 9.98 -1.73 -11.37
N ASP A 28 10.89 -2.22 -12.20
CA ASP A 28 10.62 -3.17 -13.29
C ASP A 28 9.94 -4.47 -12.84
N ARG A 29 10.06 -4.85 -11.57
CA ARG A 29 9.36 -6.03 -11.03
C ARG A 29 7.85 -5.82 -11.04
N ILE A 30 7.39 -4.60 -10.70
CA ILE A 30 5.99 -4.31 -10.41
C ILE A 30 5.33 -3.30 -11.35
N SER A 31 6.09 -2.45 -12.04
CA SER A 31 5.57 -1.37 -12.89
C SER A 31 4.57 -1.86 -13.96
N LYS A 32 4.86 -3.01 -14.58
CA LYS A 32 4.01 -3.69 -15.59
C LYS A 32 2.58 -4.04 -15.11
N PHE A 33 2.35 -4.14 -13.80
CA PHE A 33 0.99 -4.38 -13.29
C PHE A 33 0.12 -3.12 -13.34
N PHE A 34 0.75 -1.94 -13.48
CA PHE A 34 0.11 -0.64 -13.57
C PHE A 34 -0.07 -0.14 -15.01
N ASP A 35 0.31 -0.93 -16.02
CA ASP A 35 0.07 -0.61 -17.42
C ASP A 35 -1.42 -0.39 -17.69
N GLY A 36 -1.76 0.79 -18.22
CA GLY A 36 -3.15 1.19 -18.49
C GLY A 36 -3.97 1.55 -17.25
N VAL A 37 -3.34 1.64 -16.08
CA VAL A 37 -3.98 2.14 -14.85
C VAL A 37 -3.90 3.67 -14.82
N ASP A 38 -5.04 4.30 -14.53
CA ASP A 38 -5.11 5.73 -14.21
C ASP A 38 -4.45 5.96 -12.85
N ILE A 39 -3.20 6.45 -12.87
CA ILE A 39 -2.38 6.63 -11.67
C ILE A 39 -2.96 7.68 -10.72
N ASP A 40 -3.62 8.72 -11.23
CA ASP A 40 -4.24 9.74 -10.39
C ASP A 40 -5.40 9.13 -9.58
N LYS A 41 -6.26 8.35 -10.24
CA LYS A 41 -7.32 7.60 -9.54
C LYS A 41 -6.76 6.56 -8.59
N GLN A 42 -5.64 5.93 -8.95
CA GLN A 42 -5.02 4.90 -8.12
C GLN A 42 -4.35 5.51 -6.88
N ALA A 43 -3.67 6.66 -7.03
CA ALA A 43 -3.13 7.45 -5.93
C ALA A 43 -4.23 7.88 -4.96
N ALA A 44 -5.37 8.37 -5.45
CA ALA A 44 -6.49 8.72 -4.57
C ALA A 44 -6.99 7.54 -3.71
N LYS A 45 -7.08 6.33 -4.30
CA LYS A 45 -7.43 5.11 -3.54
C LYS A 45 -6.35 4.74 -2.53
N GLN A 46 -5.09 4.86 -2.92
CA GLN A 46 -3.98 4.55 -2.03
C GLN A 46 -3.88 5.52 -0.86
N LYS A 47 -4.22 6.81 -1.07
CA LYS A 47 -4.32 7.82 0.00
C LYS A 47 -5.39 7.40 1.00
N ALA A 48 -6.59 7.07 0.54
CA ALA A 48 -7.67 6.58 1.41
C ALA A 48 -7.27 5.30 2.16
N PHE A 49 -6.58 4.36 1.48
CA PHE A 49 -6.06 3.15 2.12
C PHE A 49 -5.00 3.46 3.17
N LEU A 50 -4.00 4.31 2.88
CA LEU A 50 -2.97 4.68 3.84
C LEU A 50 -3.56 5.43 5.03
N THR A 51 -4.50 6.35 4.82
CA THR A 51 -5.25 6.99 5.90
C THR A 51 -5.98 5.95 6.77
N MET A 52 -6.61 4.94 6.16
CA MET A 52 -7.28 3.85 6.88
C MET A 52 -6.32 3.06 7.77
N VAL A 53 -5.25 2.52 7.18
CA VAL A 53 -4.32 1.61 7.87
C VAL A 53 -3.48 2.32 8.92
N THR A 54 -3.29 3.63 8.78
CA THR A 54 -2.62 4.46 9.79
C THR A 54 -3.58 4.96 10.87
N GLY A 55 -4.87 4.60 10.82
CA GLY A 55 -5.87 4.98 11.83
C GLY A 55 -6.35 6.43 11.73
N GLY A 56 -6.28 7.02 10.55
CA GLY A 56 -6.87 8.31 10.22
C GLY A 56 -8.37 8.21 9.86
N PRO A 57 -9.06 9.35 9.76
CA PRO A 57 -10.47 9.39 9.37
C PRO A 57 -10.61 8.94 7.92
N ASN A 58 -11.35 7.85 7.70
CA ASN A 58 -11.40 7.26 6.37
C ASN A 58 -12.78 6.65 6.04
N HIS A 59 -13.14 6.76 4.76
CA HIS A 59 -14.29 6.14 4.11
C HIS A 59 -13.85 5.18 2.99
N TYR A 60 -12.84 4.35 3.24
CA TYR A 60 -12.30 3.42 2.24
C TYR A 60 -13.40 2.42 1.88
N SER A 61 -13.99 2.63 0.71
CA SER A 61 -15.02 1.80 0.11
C SER A 61 -14.46 0.91 -1.01
N GLY A 62 -13.13 0.75 -1.04
CA GLY A 62 -12.47 0.00 -2.08
C GLY A 62 -12.99 -1.43 -2.16
N ARG A 63 -12.95 -2.00 -3.37
CA ARG A 63 -13.28 -3.40 -3.60
C ARG A 63 -12.50 -4.26 -2.60
N ASP A 64 -13.15 -5.32 -2.15
CA ASP A 64 -12.51 -6.43 -1.45
C ASP A 64 -11.11 -6.69 -2.04
N MET A 65 -10.07 -6.70 -1.19
CA MET A 65 -8.66 -6.75 -1.63
C MET A 65 -8.41 -7.91 -2.59
N ARG A 66 -9.05 -9.05 -2.34
CA ARG A 66 -8.97 -10.23 -3.20
C ARG A 66 -9.64 -10.00 -4.53
N ALA A 67 -10.86 -9.45 -4.55
CA ALA A 67 -11.53 -9.10 -5.79
C ALA A 67 -10.71 -8.10 -6.64
N ALA A 68 -10.10 -7.10 -6.00
CA ALA A 68 -9.30 -6.07 -6.66
C ALA A 68 -8.03 -6.62 -7.32
N HIS A 69 -7.36 -7.59 -6.70
CA HIS A 69 -6.08 -8.13 -7.17
C HIS A 69 -6.19 -9.46 -7.92
N SER A 70 -7.35 -10.12 -7.93
CA SER A 70 -7.60 -11.40 -8.60
C SER A 70 -7.09 -11.48 -10.05
N ARG A 71 -7.31 -10.43 -10.85
CA ARG A 71 -6.81 -10.36 -12.25
C ARG A 71 -5.29 -10.25 -12.33
N LEU A 72 -4.66 -9.61 -11.34
CA LEU A 72 -3.21 -9.49 -11.28
C LEU A 72 -2.58 -10.82 -10.86
N VAL A 73 -3.21 -11.55 -9.93
CA VAL A 73 -2.81 -12.93 -9.58
C VAL A 73 -2.86 -13.84 -10.80
N ALA A 74 -3.93 -13.76 -11.61
CA ALA A 74 -4.03 -14.50 -12.87
C ALA A 74 -2.94 -14.11 -13.90
N ARG A 75 -2.32 -12.94 -13.76
CA ARG A 75 -1.20 -12.44 -14.57
C ARG A 75 0.18 -12.72 -13.95
N GLY A 76 0.25 -13.43 -12.82
CA GLY A 76 1.50 -13.80 -12.16
C GLY A 76 1.95 -12.84 -11.06
N LEU A 77 1.03 -12.18 -10.35
CA LEU A 77 1.35 -11.51 -9.08
C LEU A 77 1.83 -12.56 -8.04
N THR A 78 2.90 -12.26 -7.31
CA THR A 78 3.60 -13.19 -6.39
C THR A 78 4.03 -12.47 -5.11
N ASP A 79 4.59 -13.20 -4.15
CA ASP A 79 5.19 -12.60 -2.94
C ASP A 79 6.26 -11.58 -3.27
N GLU A 80 7.13 -11.84 -4.25
CA GLU A 80 8.19 -10.90 -4.63
C GLU A 80 7.62 -9.52 -5.00
N HIS A 81 6.51 -9.51 -5.74
CA HIS A 81 5.83 -8.29 -6.14
C HIS A 81 5.18 -7.58 -4.93
N PHE A 82 4.60 -8.35 -4.01
CA PHE A 82 4.03 -7.82 -2.79
C PHE A 82 5.12 -7.21 -1.88
N ASP A 83 6.22 -7.93 -1.69
CA ASP A 83 7.38 -7.51 -0.92
C ASP A 83 7.98 -6.23 -1.49
N ALA A 84 8.06 -6.12 -2.83
CA ALA A 84 8.51 -4.90 -3.49
C ALA A 84 7.60 -3.71 -3.15
N VAL A 85 6.28 -3.89 -3.15
CA VAL A 85 5.32 -2.85 -2.75
C VAL A 85 5.49 -2.45 -1.28
N VAL A 86 5.62 -3.41 -0.36
CA VAL A 86 5.84 -3.13 1.07
C VAL A 86 7.17 -2.43 1.31
N ALA A 87 8.23 -2.85 0.61
CA ALA A 87 9.55 -2.22 0.69
C ALA A 87 9.51 -0.76 0.20
N HIS A 88 8.81 -0.47 -0.90
CA HIS A 88 8.65 0.91 -1.39
C HIS A 88 7.84 1.78 -0.43
N LEU A 89 6.81 1.21 0.20
CA LEU A 89 6.04 1.92 1.22
C LEU A 89 6.92 2.25 2.43
N GLY A 90 7.65 1.27 2.96
CA GLY A 90 8.57 1.46 4.09
C GLY A 90 9.68 2.46 3.77
N GLY A 91 10.30 2.36 2.59
CA GLY A 91 11.31 3.31 2.12
C GLY A 91 10.77 4.73 1.97
N THR A 92 9.53 4.87 1.50
CA THR A 92 8.86 6.18 1.39
C THR A 92 8.63 6.82 2.75
N LEU A 93 8.11 6.05 3.72
CA LEU A 93 7.90 6.54 5.08
C LEU A 93 9.24 6.91 5.74
N LYS A 94 10.29 6.12 5.51
CA LYS A 94 11.63 6.41 6.02
C LYS A 94 12.20 7.71 5.44
N GLU A 95 12.01 7.97 4.15
CA GLU A 95 12.40 9.22 3.49
C GLU A 95 11.66 10.45 4.04
N LEU A 96 10.44 10.26 4.52
CA LEU A 96 9.64 11.29 5.19
C LEU A 96 10.00 11.47 6.68
N GLY A 97 11.02 10.77 7.18
CA GLY A 97 11.48 10.88 8.57
C GLY A 97 10.60 10.17 9.59
N VAL A 98 9.76 9.23 9.14
CA VAL A 98 8.92 8.42 10.03
C VAL A 98 9.79 7.47 10.85
N ALA A 99 9.52 7.36 12.15
CA ALA A 99 10.24 6.45 13.03
C ALA A 99 10.08 4.98 12.60
N ASP A 100 11.15 4.20 12.70
CA ASP A 100 11.17 2.79 12.29
C ASP A 100 10.09 1.94 13.02
N GLU A 101 9.74 2.30 14.26
CA GLU A 101 8.64 1.68 15.00
C GLU A 101 7.28 1.84 14.27
N LEU A 102 6.98 3.05 13.79
CA LEU A 102 5.74 3.32 13.05
C LEU A 102 5.75 2.68 11.67
N ILE A 103 6.91 2.64 11.01
CA ILE A 103 7.08 1.92 9.74
C ILE A 103 6.77 0.43 9.95
N GLY A 104 7.25 -0.16 11.04
CA GLY A 104 6.94 -1.55 11.42
C GLY A 104 5.45 -1.80 11.62
N GLN A 105 4.73 -0.86 12.24
CA GLN A 105 3.27 -0.96 12.41
C GLN A 105 2.54 -0.91 11.06
N VAL A 106 2.91 0.00 10.16
CA VAL A 106 2.33 0.08 8.81
C VAL A 106 2.62 -1.19 8.00
N ALA A 107 3.85 -1.70 8.07
CA ALA A 107 4.24 -2.94 7.42
C ALA A 107 3.41 -4.13 7.95
N ALA A 108 3.20 -4.25 9.26
CA ALA A 108 2.38 -5.30 9.84
C ALA A 108 0.92 -5.26 9.34
N VAL A 109 0.35 -4.07 9.17
CA VAL A 109 -1.01 -3.94 8.59
C VAL A 109 -1.01 -4.35 7.12
N ALA A 110 -0.01 -3.95 6.34
CA ALA A 110 0.12 -4.39 4.95
C ALA A 110 0.23 -5.93 4.87
N GLU A 111 1.08 -6.55 5.69
CA GLU A 111 1.23 -8.01 5.76
C GLU A 111 -0.09 -8.73 6.07
N SER A 112 -0.95 -8.15 6.93
CA SER A 112 -2.23 -8.76 7.29
C SER A 112 -3.19 -8.97 6.11
N VAL A 113 -3.00 -8.26 5.00
CA VAL A 113 -3.83 -8.38 3.78
C VAL A 113 -3.15 -9.14 2.64
N ARG A 114 -1.91 -9.64 2.85
CA ARG A 114 -1.14 -10.36 1.83
C ARG A 114 -1.93 -11.50 1.20
N ASP A 115 -2.56 -12.34 2.01
CA ASP A 115 -3.29 -13.50 1.53
C ASP A 115 -4.49 -13.12 0.65
N ASP A 116 -5.14 -11.99 0.92
CA ASP A 116 -6.21 -11.52 0.05
C ASP A 116 -5.66 -10.99 -1.27
N VAL A 117 -4.62 -10.16 -1.21
CA VAL A 117 -3.96 -9.62 -2.42
C VAL A 117 -3.45 -10.74 -3.32
N LEU A 118 -2.89 -11.80 -2.74
CA LEU A 118 -2.36 -12.96 -3.46
C LEU A 118 -3.40 -14.06 -3.71
N GLY A 119 -4.67 -13.84 -3.34
CA GLY A 119 -5.75 -14.78 -3.59
C GLY A 119 -5.64 -16.11 -2.85
N ARG A 120 -4.88 -16.19 -1.76
CA ARG A 120 -4.66 -17.38 -0.93
C ARG A 120 -5.79 -17.61 0.06
N VAL A 121 -6.01 -18.85 0.48
CA VAL A 121 -6.92 -19.11 1.60
C VAL A 121 -6.28 -18.52 2.86
N ARG A 122 -6.98 -17.61 3.55
CA ARG A 122 -6.49 -17.07 4.84
C ARG A 122 -6.28 -18.24 5.79
N GLN A 123 -5.07 -18.43 6.28
CA GLN A 123 -4.80 -19.38 7.35
C GLN A 123 -5.53 -18.87 8.59
N ALA A 124 -6.36 -19.73 9.20
CA ALA A 124 -6.93 -19.42 10.51
C ALA A 124 -5.77 -19.44 11.52
N VAL A 125 -5.44 -18.27 12.07
CA VAL A 125 -4.61 -18.16 13.27
C VAL A 125 -5.37 -18.70 14.47
#